data_AF-A0A9J6AEQ7-F1
#
_entry.id   AF-A0A9J6AEQ7-F1
#
_cell.length_a   1.000
_cell.length_b   1.000
_cell.length_c   1.000
_cell.angle_alpha   90.00
_cell.angle_beta   90.00
_cell.angle_gamma   90.00
#
_symmetry.space_group_name_H-M   'P 1'
#
loop_
_entity.id
_entity.type
_entity.pdbx_description
1 polymer ?
#
loop_
_entity_poly.entity_id
_entity_poly.type
_entity_poly.pdbx_seq_one_letter_code
_entity_poly.pdbx_strand_id
1 'polypeptide(L)' 'MATIIVLIRHSKKWSEENCYVEYSIDGIVLKEYASYSDLVDLILVQLNVDLTKKCMKIKYTVKDNDAYGNT' A
#
# COMPACT_ATOMS: atom_id res chain seq x y z
N MET A 1 9.54 20.88 -4.86
CA MET A 1 8.66 20.08 -3.99
C MET A 1 8.59 18.70 -4.60
N ALA A 2 9.12 17.71 -3.89
CA ALA A 2 9.13 16.33 -4.35
C ALA A 2 7.79 15.65 -4.04
N THR A 3 7.45 14.67 -4.86
CA THR A 3 6.27 13.83 -4.68
C THR A 3 6.68 12.37 -4.73
N ILE A 4 6.07 11.56 -3.87
CA ILE A 4 6.26 10.12 -3.81
C ILE A 4 5.05 9.49 -4.49
N ILE A 5 5.31 8.68 -5.52
CA ILE A 5 4.26 7.88 -6.17
C ILE A 5 4.18 6.55 -5.42
N VAL A 6 2.99 6.22 -4.91
CA VAL A 6 2.73 4.96 -4.21
C VAL A 6 1.77 4.14 -5.05
N LEU A 7 2.17 2.91 -5.39
CA LEU A 7 1.32 1.94 -6.07
C LEU A 7 0.67 1.04 -5.03
N ILE A 8 -0.66 1.00 -5.04
CA ILE A 8 -1.48 0.18 -4.16
C ILE A 8 -1.94 -1.03 -4.95
N ARG A 9 -1.59 -2.22 -4.49
CA ARG A 9 -2.09 -3.48 -5.03
C ARG A 9 -3.13 -4.04 -4.09
N HIS A 10 -4.36 -4.22 -4.56
CA HIS A 10 -5.45 -4.79 -3.76
C HIS A 10 -6.19 -5.88 -4.52
N SER A 11 -6.71 -6.87 -3.79
CA SER A 11 -7.51 -7.96 -4.35
C SER A 11 -8.98 -7.61 -4.27
N LYS A 12 -9.69 -7.79 -5.38
CA LYS A 12 -11.16 -7.71 -5.39
C LYS A 12 -11.80 -8.91 -4.67
N LYS A 13 -11.09 -10.04 -4.58
CA LYS A 13 -11.55 -11.27 -3.95
C LYS A 13 -10.44 -11.88 -3.10
N TRP A 14 -10.76 -12.16 -1.84
CA TRP A 14 -9.94 -13.02 -1.00
C TRP A 14 -10.31 -14.48 -1.32
N SER A 15 -9.33 -15.33 -1.62
CA SER A 15 -9.63 -16.78 -1.70
C SER A 15 -9.82 -17.35 -0.29
N GLU A 16 -10.46 -18.52 -0.20
CA GLU A 16 -10.63 -19.25 1.05
C GLU A 16 -9.30 -19.64 1.71
N GLU A 17 -8.22 -19.69 0.92
CA GLU A 17 -6.84 -19.93 1.37
C GLU A 17 -6.10 -18.65 1.78
N ASN A 18 -6.78 -17.50 1.87
CA ASN A 18 -6.18 -16.17 2.02
C ASN A 18 -5.14 -15.84 0.93
N CYS A 19 -5.27 -16.46 -0.25
CA CYS A 19 -4.45 -16.13 -1.40
C CYS A 19 -5.07 -14.92 -2.12
N TYR A 20 -4.21 -13.98 -2.49
CA TYR A 20 -4.59 -12.77 -3.23
C TYR A 20 -4.77 -13.13 -4.71
N VAL A 21 -6.02 -13.25 -5.15
CA VAL A 21 -6.37 -13.52 -6.56
C VAL A 21 -6.92 -12.23 -7.19
N GLU A 22 -6.73 -12.07 -8.51
CA GLU A 22 -7.26 -10.94 -9.31
C GLU A 22 -6.95 -9.55 -8.73
N TYR A 23 -5.68 -9.18 -8.81
CA TYR A 23 -5.19 -7.90 -8.30
C TYR A 23 -5.60 -6.74 -9.22
N SER A 24 -6.02 -5.64 -8.61
CA SER A 24 -6.06 -4.32 -9.22
C SER A 24 -4.91 -3.48 -8.68
N ILE A 25 -4.40 -2.58 -9.52
CA ILE A 25 -3.31 -1.67 -9.15
C ILE A 25 -3.85 -0.25 -9.31
N ASP A 26 -3.77 0.52 -8.24
CA ASP A 26 -4.10 1.93 -8.21
C ASP A 26 -2.86 2.75 -7.85
N GLY A 27 -2.72 3.93 -8.44
CA GLY A 27 -1.64 4.85 -8.13
C GLY A 27 -2.15 6.04 -7.33
N ILE A 28 -1.49 6.35 -6.22
CA ILE A 28 -1.71 7.58 -5.46
C ILE A 28 -0.44 8.44 -5.46
N VAL A 29 -0.63 9.76 -5.40
CA VAL A 29 0.45 10.73 -5.33
C VAL A 29 0.49 11.32 -3.93
N LEU A 30 1.62 11.16 -3.26
CA LEU A 30 1.86 11.64 -1.91
C LEU A 30 2.87 12.78 -1.93
N LYS A 31 2.68 13.79 -1.09
CA LYS A 31 3.69 14.84 -0.89
C LYS A 31 4.84 14.30 -0.03
N GLU A 32 6.06 14.78 -0.24
CA GLU A 32 7.23 14.33 0.53
C GLU A 32 7.10 14.53 2.05
N TYR A 33 6.28 15.50 2.49
CA TYR A 33 6.03 15.81 3.91
C TYR A 33 4.71 15.23 4.43
N ALA A 34 4.06 14.35 3.68
CA ALA A 34 2.80 13.76 4.08
C ALA A 34 3.00 12.84 5.29
N SER A 35 2.05 12.90 6.22
CA SER A 35 2.02 12.04 7.39
C SER A 35 1.48 10.65 7.06
N TYR A 36 1.60 9.73 8.02
CA TYR A 36 0.96 8.42 7.93
C TYR A 36 -0.57 8.53 7.78
N SER A 37 -1.21 9.48 8.47
CA SER A 37 -2.65 9.72 8.35
C SER A 37 -3.03 10.17 6.94
N ASP A 38 -2.24 11.08 6.34
CA ASP A 38 -2.47 11.52 4.95
C ASP A 38 -2.38 10.35 3.96
N LEU A 39 -1.42 9.44 4.17
CA LEU A 39 -1.30 8.21 3.36
C LEU A 39 -2.51 7.31 3.52
N VAL A 40 -2.97 7.08 4.76
CA VAL A 40 -4.15 6.26 5.04
C VAL A 40 -5.38 6.86 4.37
N ASP A 41 -5.63 8.16 4.56
CA ASP A 41 -6.79 8.85 3.98
C ASP A 41 -6.79 8.76 2.44
N LEU A 42 -5.64 8.95 1.80
CA LEU A 42 -5.50 8.77 0.34
C LEU A 42 -5.83 7.35 -0.12
N ILE A 43 -5.35 6.33 0.59
CA ILE A 43 -5.64 4.93 0.26
C ILE A 43 -7.14 4.66 0.42
N LEU A 44 -7.79 5.18 1.46
CA LEU A 44 -9.21 4.97 1.69
C LEU A 44 -10.08 5.60 0.62
N VAL A 45 -9.76 6.84 0.23
CA VAL A 45 -10.46 7.53 -0.86
C VAL A 45 -10.28 6.77 -2.16
N GLN A 46 -9.06 6.32 -2.48
CA GLN A 46 -8.78 5.57 -3.70
C GLN A 46 -9.49 4.21 -3.74
N LEU A 47 -9.54 3.49 -2.61
CA LEU A 47 -10.19 2.19 -2.52
C LEU A 47 -11.69 2.26 -2.21
N ASN A 48 -12.23 3.46 -1.98
CA ASN A 48 -13.60 3.71 -1.53
C ASN A 48 -14.00 2.86 -0.31
N VAL A 49 -13.12 2.81 0.70
CA VAL A 49 -13.30 2.01 1.93
C VAL A 49 -13.68 2.89 3.10
N ASP A 50 -14.76 2.50 3.80
CA ASP A 50 -15.20 3.14 5.03
C ASP A 50 -14.58 2.46 6.28
N LEU A 51 -13.70 3.17 6.97
CA LEU A 51 -13.02 2.68 8.18
C LEU A 51 -13.91 2.57 9.41
N THR A 52 -15.09 3.20 9.41
CA THR A 52 -16.03 3.05 10.53
C THR A 52 -16.53 1.61 10.68
N LYS A 53 -16.42 0.82 9.60
CA LYS A 53 -16.88 -0.57 9.51
C LYS A 53 -15.74 -1.59 9.35
N LYS A 54 -14.52 -1.15 9.05
CA LYS A 54 -13.38 -2.04 8.74
C LYS A 54 -12.06 -1.47 9.26
N CYS A 55 -11.21 -2.32 9.83
CA CYS A 55 -9.83 -1.97 10.15
C CYS A 55 -8.91 -2.22 8.96
N MET A 56 -8.09 -1.24 8.57
CA MET A 56 -7.08 -1.36 7.53
C MET A 56 -5.70 -1.64 8.14
N LYS A 57 -5.00 -2.66 7.63
CA LYS A 57 -3.62 -3.00 8.04
C LYS A 57 -2.69 -2.88 6.83
N ILE A 58 -1.79 -1.91 6.87
CA ILE A 58 -0.73 -1.75 5.86
C ILE A 58 0.45 -2.64 6.26
N LYS A 59 0.96 -3.44 5.32
CA LYS A 59 2.21 -4.20 5.46
C LYS A 59 3.12 -3.82 4.31
N TYR A 60 4.40 -3.62 4.61
CA TYR A 60 5.44 -3.41 3.60
C TYR A 60 6.59 -4.37 3.88
N THR A 61 7.32 -4.72 2.83
CA THR A 61 8.55 -5.50 2.93
C THR A 61 9.69 -4.62 2.46
N VAL A 62 10.66 -4.40 3.32
CA VAL A 62 11.96 -3.86 2.89
C VAL A 62 12.78 -5.05 2.45
N LYS A 63 13.08 -5.14 1.15
CA LYS A 63 14.16 -6.02 0.72
C LYS A 63 15.44 -5.28 1.01
N ASP A 64 16.20 -5.76 1.98
CA ASP A 64 17.60 -5.35 2.09
C ASP A 64 18.26 -5.76 0.77
N ASN A 65 18.87 -4.80 0.07
CA ASN A 65 19.80 -5.15 -0.97
C ASN A 65 21.05 -5.60 -0.22
N ASP A 66 21.14 -6.90 0.09
CA ASP A 66 22.40 -7.55 0.45
C ASP A 66 23.33 -7.50 -0.78
N ALA A 67 23.84 -6.30 -1.05
CA ALA A 67 24.98 -6.05 -1.89
C ALA A 67 26.21 -5.95 -0.98
N TYR A 68 26.56 -7.06 -0.33
CA TYR A 68 27.92 -7.29 0.12
C TYR A 68 28.32 -8.73 -0.20
N GLY A 69 28.88 -8.89 -1.39
CA GLY A 69 29.87 -9.93 -1.63
C GLY A 69 31.20 -9.56 -0.96
N ASN A 70 31.94 -10.61 -0.58
CA ASN A 70 33.31 -10.64 -0.06
C ASN A 70 33.61 -9.95 1.27
N THR A 71 33.80 -10.78 2.31
CA THR A 71 35.12 -11.11 2.88
C THR A 71 35.10 -12.51 3.47
#